data_AF-A0A3B9WYS9-F1
#
_entry.id   AF-A0A3B9WYS9-F1
#
_cell.length_a   1.000
_cell.length_b   1.000
_cell.length_c   1.000
_cell.angle_alpha   90.00
_cell.angle_beta   90.00
_cell.angle_gamma   90.00
#
_symmetry.space_group_name_H-M   'P 1'
#
loop_
_entity.id
_entity.type
_entity.pdbx_description
1 polymer ?
#
loop_
_entity_poly.entity_id
_entity_poly.type
_entity_poly.pdbx_seq_one_letter_code
_entity_poly.pdbx_strand_id
1 'polypeptide(L)'
;MPIFRALTICICLLFSSSIFAQEDSLAWEGEWAANGTYFKIAVAVENNVLKVTQIESLGFEWTSKDAVIDGNVVEVEVDYVTGGVSGIIRAELLDESTGVLSVKSCTPEFMVSCALSKGRQAYFTKVAGQ
;
A
#
# COMPACT_ATOMS: atom_id res chain seq x y z
N MET A 1 -16.33 21.13 62.87
CA MET A 1 -17.11 20.02 62.29
C MET A 1 -17.61 20.44 60.91
N PRO A 2 -17.52 19.56 59.90
CA PRO A 2 -16.88 19.93 58.62
C PRO A 2 -17.83 19.78 57.43
N ILE A 3 -17.71 20.62 56.40
CA ILE A 3 -18.22 20.28 55.06
C ILE A 3 -17.16 20.67 54.01
N PHE A 4 -16.23 19.76 53.79
CA PHE A 4 -15.56 19.58 52.50
C PHE A 4 -16.60 19.10 51.49
N ARG A 5 -16.56 19.62 50.25
CA ARG A 5 -16.61 18.86 48.99
C ARG A 5 -16.63 19.86 47.82
N ALA A 6 -15.47 20.17 47.26
CA ALA A 6 -14.85 19.42 46.16
C ALA A 6 -15.55 19.73 44.82
N LEU A 7 -15.02 20.77 44.19
CA LEU A 7 -15.16 21.14 42.78
C LEU A 7 -14.92 19.90 41.91
N THR A 8 -15.98 19.34 41.33
CA THR A 8 -15.86 18.19 40.42
C THR A 8 -15.82 18.71 38.99
N ILE A 9 -14.61 18.97 38.51
CA ILE A 9 -14.31 19.18 37.08
C ILE A 9 -14.45 17.81 36.40
N CYS A 10 -15.57 17.58 35.72
CA CYS A 10 -15.73 16.45 34.82
C CYS A 10 -15.23 16.87 33.43
N ILE A 11 -13.90 16.94 33.26
CA ILE A 11 -13.28 16.94 31.93
C ILE A 11 -13.46 15.52 31.40
N CYS A 12 -14.51 15.34 30.60
CA CYS A 12 -14.67 14.15 29.78
C CYS A 12 -13.51 14.16 28.78
N LEU A 13 -12.53 13.32 29.06
CA LEU A 13 -11.50 12.89 28.15
C LEU A 13 -12.18 12.29 26.91
N LEU A 14 -12.41 13.12 25.91
CA LEU A 14 -12.57 12.68 24.53
C LEU A 14 -11.18 12.24 24.06
N PHE A 15 -10.74 11.06 24.51
CA PHE A 15 -9.57 10.40 23.94
C PHE A 15 -9.92 10.03 22.51
N SER A 16 -9.37 10.81 21.58
CA SER A 16 -9.40 10.61 20.14
C SER A 16 -8.96 9.18 19.78
N SER A 17 -9.84 8.40 19.18
CA SER A 17 -9.56 7.04 18.68
C SER A 17 -8.71 7.02 17.39
N SER A 18 -7.97 8.09 17.07
CA SER A 18 -7.37 8.29 15.74
C SER A 18 -5.91 7.80 15.61
N ILE A 19 -5.33 7.19 16.64
CA ILE A 19 -3.88 6.88 16.66
C ILE A 19 -3.54 5.55 15.98
N PHE A 20 -4.45 4.56 15.96
CA PHE A 20 -4.11 3.22 15.44
C PHE A 20 -4.00 3.14 13.90
N ALA A 21 -4.74 3.96 13.14
CA ALA A 21 -4.70 3.90 11.68
C ALA A 21 -3.37 4.39 11.09
N GLN A 22 -2.66 5.27 11.80
CA GLN A 22 -1.40 5.82 11.30
C GLN A 22 -0.24 4.83 11.46
N GLU A 23 -0.20 4.07 12.56
CA GLU A 23 0.84 3.07 12.82
C GLU A 23 0.79 1.89 11.83
N ASP A 24 -0.42 1.41 11.51
CA ASP A 24 -0.61 0.34 10.52
C ASP A 24 -0.21 0.76 9.09
N SER A 25 -0.41 2.04 8.73
CA SER A 25 -0.07 2.52 7.39
C SER A 25 1.44 2.55 7.11
N LEU A 26 2.27 2.67 8.15
CA LEU A 26 3.73 2.68 8.03
C LEU A 26 4.31 1.31 7.68
N ALA A 27 3.55 0.22 7.89
CA ALA A 27 3.97 -1.11 7.49
C ALA A 27 4.28 -1.21 5.98
N TRP A 28 3.62 -0.37 5.17
CA TRP A 28 3.85 -0.28 3.72
C TRP A 28 5.16 0.42 3.34
N GLU A 29 5.71 1.31 4.18
CA GLU A 29 6.86 2.14 3.80
C GLU A 29 8.14 1.34 3.62
N GLY A 30 8.93 1.66 2.60
CA GLY A 30 10.25 1.08 2.36
C GLY A 30 10.39 0.46 0.97
N GLU A 31 11.48 -0.26 0.77
CA GLU A 31 11.75 -0.97 -0.48
C GLU A 31 11.14 -2.37 -0.47
N TRP A 32 10.51 -2.74 -1.58
CA TRP A 32 9.87 -4.04 -1.78
C TRP A 32 10.41 -4.71 -3.03
N ALA A 33 10.76 -5.99 -2.90
CA ALA A 33 11.26 -6.81 -4.01
C ALA A 33 10.26 -7.92 -4.35
N ALA A 34 9.96 -8.09 -5.64
CA ALA A 34 9.15 -9.20 -6.10
C ALA A 34 9.94 -10.52 -6.05
N ASN A 35 9.41 -11.50 -5.34
CA ASN A 35 10.06 -12.78 -5.11
C ASN A 35 10.35 -13.50 -6.44
N GLY A 36 11.60 -13.98 -6.57
CA GLY A 36 12.04 -14.70 -7.76
C GLY A 36 12.40 -13.81 -8.97
N THR A 37 12.44 -12.49 -8.81
CA THR A 37 12.83 -11.55 -9.88
C THR A 37 13.72 -10.42 -9.33
N TYR A 38 14.24 -9.56 -10.21
CA TYR A 38 14.92 -8.32 -9.80
C TYR A 38 13.98 -7.12 -9.69
N PHE A 39 12.69 -7.27 -9.94
CA PHE A 39 11.72 -6.16 -9.89
C PHE A 39 11.61 -5.60 -8.47
N LYS A 40 11.76 -4.28 -8.34
CA LYS A 40 11.75 -3.56 -7.05
C LYS A 40 11.03 -2.21 -7.14
N ILE A 41 10.33 -1.88 -6.06
CA ILE A 41 9.67 -0.58 -5.87
C ILE A 41 10.05 0.01 -4.51
N ALA A 42 10.04 1.34 -4.43
CA ALA A 42 9.99 2.07 -3.18
C ALA A 42 8.55 2.49 -2.91
N VAL A 43 8.13 2.40 -1.66
CA VAL A 43 6.83 2.86 -1.19
C VAL A 43 7.05 3.91 -0.10
N ALA A 44 6.40 5.06 -0.27
CA ALA A 44 6.31 6.10 0.76
C ALA A 44 4.84 6.33 1.13
N VAL A 45 4.58 6.67 2.39
CA VAL A 45 3.21 6.91 2.87
C VAL A 45 3.10 8.32 3.47
N GLU A 46 2.20 9.12 2.91
CA GLU A 46 1.92 10.48 3.39
C GLU A 46 0.43 10.63 3.62
N ASN A 47 0.00 10.92 4.85
CA ASN A 47 -1.42 11.11 5.19
C ASN A 47 -2.33 9.95 4.72
N ASN A 48 -1.91 8.70 4.93
CA ASN A 48 -2.61 7.49 4.48
C ASN A 48 -2.72 7.34 2.95
N VAL A 49 -1.87 8.05 2.21
CA VAL A 49 -1.74 7.94 0.75
C VAL A 49 -0.41 7.28 0.43
N LEU A 50 -0.49 6.15 -0.27
CA LEU A 50 0.61 5.36 -0.76
C LEU A 50 1.13 5.91 -2.08
N LYS A 51 2.43 6.15 -2.14
CA LYS A 51 3.16 6.64 -3.32
C LYS A 51 4.17 5.57 -3.74
N VAL A 52 4.08 5.12 -4.98
CA VAL A 52 5.00 4.09 -5.53
C VAL A 52 6.03 4.73 -6.44
N THR A 53 7.29 4.45 -6.17
CA THR A 53 8.42 4.82 -7.03
C THR A 53 9.08 3.57 -7.59
N GLN A 54 9.32 3.58 -8.89
CA GLN A 54 10.06 2.51 -9.55
C GLN A 54 11.54 2.55 -9.15
N ILE A 55 12.11 1.41 -8.70
CA ILE A 55 13.55 1.27 -8.47
C ILE A 55 14.17 0.42 -9.59
N GLU A 56 13.64 -0.78 -9.81
CA GLU A 56 14.07 -1.70 -10.86
C GLU A 56 12.83 -2.32 -11.50
N SER A 57 12.75 -2.25 -12.82
CA SER A 57 11.55 -2.59 -13.58
C SER A 57 11.81 -3.56 -14.72
N LEU A 58 12.99 -4.20 -14.76
CA LEU A 58 13.36 -5.20 -15.76
C LEU A 58 13.24 -4.66 -17.20
N GLY A 59 13.43 -3.35 -17.38
CA GLY A 59 13.28 -2.66 -18.66
C GLY A 59 11.85 -2.23 -19.03
N PHE A 60 10.86 -2.40 -18.15
CA PHE A 60 9.50 -1.87 -18.37
C PHE A 60 9.39 -0.41 -17.91
N GLU A 61 8.79 0.43 -18.73
CA GLU A 61 8.41 1.80 -18.37
C GLU A 61 6.95 1.82 -17.96
N TRP A 62 6.68 2.27 -16.74
CA TRP A 62 5.33 2.42 -16.22
C TRP A 62 5.23 3.57 -15.21
N THR A 63 4.01 4.03 -15.00
CA THR A 63 3.68 5.04 -14.00
C THR A 63 2.58 4.52 -13.07
N SER A 64 2.44 5.13 -11.90
CA SER A 64 1.35 4.84 -10.98
C SER A 64 0.72 6.11 -10.45
N LYS A 65 -0.54 6.01 -10.02
CA LYS A 65 -1.20 7.06 -9.25
C LYS A 65 -1.09 6.79 -7.76
N ASP A 66 -1.07 7.88 -7.00
CA ASP A 66 -1.25 7.88 -5.56
C ASP A 66 -2.54 7.11 -5.17
N ALA A 67 -2.46 6.28 -4.13
CA ALA A 67 -3.54 5.41 -3.72
C ALA A 67 -3.83 5.52 -2.22
N VAL A 68 -5.10 5.50 -1.82
CA VAL A 68 -5.49 5.52 -0.41
C VAL A 68 -5.37 4.11 0.17
N ILE A 69 -4.74 4.00 1.34
CA ILE A 69 -4.63 2.73 2.06
C ILE A 69 -5.94 2.45 2.78
N ASP A 70 -6.49 1.23 2.59
CA ASP A 70 -7.69 0.73 3.26
C ASP A 70 -7.32 -0.52 4.07
N GLY A 71 -6.92 -0.29 5.33
CA GLY A 71 -6.40 -1.36 6.20
C GLY A 71 -5.14 -2.01 5.62
N ASN A 72 -5.20 -3.33 5.41
CA ASN A 72 -4.10 -4.09 4.82
C ASN A 72 -4.17 -4.16 3.28
N VAL A 73 -5.03 -3.38 2.63
CA VAL A 73 -5.24 -3.40 1.17
C VAL A 73 -4.99 -2.01 0.58
N VAL A 74 -4.41 -1.98 -0.62
CA VAL A 74 -4.33 -0.77 -1.46
C VAL A 74 -4.58 -1.13 -2.91
N GLU A 75 -5.27 -0.25 -3.63
CA GLU A 75 -5.54 -0.40 -5.06
C GLU A 75 -4.85 0.73 -5.84
N VAL A 76 -3.84 0.35 -6.62
CA VAL A 76 -2.97 1.28 -7.34
C VAL A 76 -3.31 1.22 -8.82
N GLU A 77 -3.65 2.36 -9.40
CA GLU A 77 -3.77 2.49 -10.86
C GLU A 77 -2.36 2.57 -11.45
N VAL A 78 -2.09 1.72 -12.45
CA VAL A 78 -0.81 1.66 -13.15
C VAL A 78 -1.02 1.80 -14.66
N ASP A 79 -0.07 2.48 -15.31
CA ASP A 79 -0.02 2.63 -16.76
C ASP A 79 1.33 2.15 -17.29
N TYR A 80 1.30 1.10 -18.11
CA TYR A 80 2.45 0.57 -18.83
C TYR A 80 2.55 1.25 -20.20
N VAL A 81 3.24 2.39 -20.22
CA VAL A 81 3.32 3.30 -21.38
C VAL A 81 3.78 2.57 -22.65
N THR A 82 4.81 1.74 -22.55
CA THR A 82 5.34 0.98 -23.70
C THR A 82 4.46 -0.19 -24.12
N GLY A 83 3.64 -0.70 -23.20
CA GLY A 83 2.72 -1.82 -23.42
C GLY A 83 1.35 -1.40 -23.92
N GLY A 84 0.98 -0.12 -23.84
CA GLY A 84 -0.36 0.36 -24.17
C GLY A 84 -1.44 -0.26 -23.29
N VAL A 85 -1.10 -0.56 -22.04
CA VAL A 85 -1.96 -1.25 -21.08
C VAL A 85 -2.01 -0.45 -19.79
N SER A 86 -3.22 -0.23 -19.29
CA SER A 86 -3.44 0.38 -17.97
C SER A 86 -4.32 -0.54 -17.15
N GLY A 87 -4.21 -0.48 -15.83
CA GLY A 87 -4.91 -1.40 -14.94
C GLY A 87 -4.90 -0.97 -13.49
N ILE A 88 -5.58 -1.76 -12.67
CA ILE A 88 -5.59 -1.60 -11.22
C ILE A 88 -4.93 -2.84 -10.62
N ILE A 89 -3.86 -2.61 -9.86
CA ILE A 89 -3.20 -3.62 -9.06
C ILE A 89 -3.74 -3.53 -7.63
N ARG A 90 -4.25 -4.64 -7.12
CA ARG A 90 -4.60 -4.79 -5.71
C ARG A 90 -3.41 -5.39 -4.98
N ALA A 91 -2.84 -4.65 -4.06
CA ALA A 91 -1.84 -5.14 -3.12
C ALA A 91 -2.48 -5.39 -1.76
N GLU A 92 -2.06 -6.45 -1.09
CA GLU A 92 -2.48 -6.83 0.24
C GLU A 92 -1.25 -7.15 1.10
N LEU A 93 -1.12 -6.48 2.25
CA LEU A 93 -0.14 -6.87 3.26
C LEU A 93 -0.59 -8.16 3.94
N LEU A 94 0.34 -9.12 4.00
CA LEU A 94 0.17 -10.36 4.74
C LEU A 94 0.76 -10.23 6.15
N ASP A 95 1.88 -9.52 6.27
CA ASP A 95 2.54 -9.11 7.52
C ASP A 95 3.38 -7.84 7.29
N GLU A 96 4.14 -7.39 8.30
CA GLU A 96 4.98 -6.18 8.26
C GLU A 96 6.09 -6.19 7.19
N SER A 97 6.40 -7.35 6.64
CA SER A 97 7.53 -7.60 5.73
C SER A 97 7.15 -8.33 4.45
N THR A 98 5.92 -8.82 4.32
CA THR A 98 5.45 -9.55 3.13
C THR A 98 4.10 -9.04 2.63
N GLY A 99 3.96 -9.02 1.30
CA GLY A 99 2.74 -8.62 0.63
C GLY A 99 2.48 -9.45 -0.63
N VAL A 100 1.23 -9.42 -1.08
CA VAL A 100 0.81 -10.08 -2.32
C VAL A 100 0.11 -9.09 -3.23
N LEU A 101 0.51 -9.09 -4.50
CA LEU A 101 -0.08 -8.28 -5.56
C LEU A 101 -0.91 -9.18 -6.49
N SER A 102 -2.05 -8.64 -6.93
CA SER A 102 -2.93 -9.27 -7.90
C SER A 102 -3.51 -8.22 -8.85
N VAL A 103 -3.84 -8.65 -10.06
CA VAL A 103 -4.47 -7.76 -11.05
C VAL A 103 -5.98 -7.71 -10.80
N LYS A 104 -6.48 -6.54 -10.42
CA LYS A 104 -7.93 -6.28 -10.30
C LYS A 104 -8.56 -5.97 -11.65
N SER A 105 -7.87 -5.18 -12.48
CA SER A 105 -8.28 -4.90 -13.86
C SER A 105 -7.06 -4.67 -14.76
N CYS A 106 -7.21 -4.94 -16.04
CA CYS A 106 -6.17 -4.72 -17.05
C CYS A 106 -6.85 -4.47 -18.40
N THR A 107 -6.59 -3.32 -19.01
CA THR A 107 -7.24 -2.87 -20.24
C THR A 107 -6.18 -2.48 -21.26
N PRO A 108 -6.28 -2.94 -22.52
CA PRO A 108 -7.30 -3.85 -23.05
C PRO A 108 -7.11 -5.31 -22.61
N GLU A 109 -8.20 -6.01 -22.27
CA GLU A 109 -8.16 -7.40 -21.78
C GLU A 109 -7.52 -8.39 -22.77
N PHE A 110 -7.58 -8.11 -24.07
CA PHE A 110 -7.01 -8.96 -25.11
C PHE A 110 -5.49 -8.85 -25.25
N MET A 111 -4.86 -7.89 -24.55
CA MET A 111 -3.40 -7.78 -24.55
C MET A 111 -2.78 -8.98 -23.87
N VAL A 112 -1.68 -9.50 -24.42
CA VAL A 112 -1.01 -10.71 -23.92
C VAL A 112 -0.62 -10.56 -22.45
N SER A 113 -0.13 -9.38 -22.04
CA SER A 113 0.18 -9.08 -20.63
C SER A 113 -1.05 -9.17 -19.72
N CYS A 114 -2.21 -8.68 -20.16
CA CYS A 114 -3.47 -8.81 -19.43
C CYS A 114 -3.94 -10.26 -19.34
N ALA A 115 -3.88 -10.99 -20.46
CA ALA A 115 -4.28 -12.40 -20.50
C ALA A 115 -3.42 -13.29 -19.58
N LEU A 116 -2.10 -13.05 -19.55
CA LEU A 116 -1.16 -13.84 -18.74
C LEU A 116 -1.20 -13.50 -17.26
N SER A 117 -1.54 -12.28 -16.90
CA SER A 117 -1.60 -11.82 -15.51
C SER A 117 -2.91 -12.21 -14.81
N LYS A 118 -3.96 -12.55 -15.55
CA LYS A 118 -5.26 -12.94 -15.01
C LYS A 118 -5.15 -14.14 -14.05
N GLY A 119 -5.62 -13.95 -12.82
CA GLY A 119 -5.59 -14.98 -11.77
C GLY A 119 -4.18 -15.29 -11.24
N ARG A 120 -3.17 -14.50 -11.60
CA ARG A 120 -1.82 -14.61 -11.05
C ARG A 120 -1.65 -13.69 -9.84
N GLN A 121 -0.73 -14.10 -8.99
CA GLN A 121 -0.28 -13.33 -7.85
C GLN A 121 1.24 -13.20 -7.91
N ALA A 122 1.73 -12.06 -7.45
CA ALA A 122 3.16 -11.82 -7.25
C ALA A 122 3.38 -11.55 -5.76
N TYR A 123 4.30 -12.28 -5.15
CA TYR A 123 4.66 -12.08 -3.75
C TYR A 123 5.83 -11.11 -3.67
N PHE A 124 5.75 -10.19 -2.72
CA PHE A 124 6.79 -9.21 -2.45
C PHE A 124 7.29 -9.37 -1.02
N THR A 125 8.58 -9.19 -0.85
CA THR A 125 9.22 -9.12 0.46
C THR A 125 9.92 -7.78 0.61
N LYS A 126 9.80 -7.19 1.79
CA LYS A 126 10.49 -5.96 2.16
C LYS A 126 11.99 -6.20 2.17
N VAL A 127 12.74 -5.33 1.52
CA VAL A 127 14.20 -5.44 1.48
C VAL A 127 14.73 -5.06 2.85
N ALA A 128 15.40 -6.00 3.54
CA ALA A 128 15.99 -5.72 4.84
C ALA A 128 17.09 -4.65 4.70
N GLY A 129 16.84 -3.46 5.22
CA GLY A 129 17.79 -2.36 5.19
C GLY A 129 17.14 -0.98 5.24
N GLN A 130 16.74 -0.56 6.44
CA GLN A 130 17.02 0.79 6.91
C GLN A 130 17.24 0.79 8.43
#